data_AF-A0A924ZVE9-F1
#
_entry.id   AF-A0A924ZVE9-F1
#
_cell.length_a   1.000
_cell.length_b   1.000
_cell.length_c   1.000
_cell.angle_alpha   90.00
_cell.angle_beta   90.00
_cell.angle_gamma   90.00
#
_symmetry.space_group_name_H-M   'P 1'
#
loop_
_entity.id
_entity.type
_entity.pdbx_description
1 polymer ?
#
loop_
_entity_poly.entity_id
_entity_poly.type
_entity_poly.pdbx_seq_one_letter_code
_entity_poly.pdbx_strand_id
1 'polypeptide(L)'
;MPENEKQYRTVFFISDGTAITAETLGHSLLSQFPQVEFDMRILPYVDNESSAFDAVGLINQAAQDDALPPLVFDTLVDPVLRDIINTAAA
;
A
#
# COMPACT_ATOMS: atom_id res chain seq x y z
N MET A 1 24.95 -22.67 -4.40
CA MET A 1 24.80 -21.27 -3.94
C MET A 1 23.30 -21.02 -3.95
N PRO A 2 22.65 -20.67 -2.82
CA PRO A 2 21.23 -20.38 -2.89
C PRO A 2 21.07 -19.10 -3.71
N GLU A 3 20.22 -19.18 -4.74
CA GLU A 3 19.81 -18.03 -5.55
C GLU A 3 19.22 -16.95 -4.63
N ASN A 4 19.53 -15.68 -4.90
CA ASN A 4 18.87 -14.55 -4.26
C ASN A 4 17.37 -14.64 -4.59
N GLU A 5 16.56 -15.16 -3.67
CA GLU A 5 15.11 -15.00 -3.73
C GLU A 5 14.82 -13.51 -3.73
N LYS A 6 14.26 -13.01 -4.83
CA LYS A 6 13.71 -11.64 -4.87
C LYS A 6 12.67 -11.55 -3.76
N GLN A 7 12.82 -10.56 -2.88
CA GLN A 7 11.81 -10.31 -1.86
C GLN A 7 10.53 -9.86 -2.55
N TYR A 8 9.40 -10.48 -2.23
CA TYR A 8 8.08 -10.07 -2.71
C TYR A 8 7.40 -9.21 -1.66
N ARG A 9 6.82 -8.08 -2.06
CA ARG A 9 6.01 -7.22 -1.18
C ARG A 9 4.83 -6.60 -1.91
N THR A 10 3.64 -6.69 -1.33
CA THR A 10 2.50 -5.88 -1.77
C THR A 10 2.71 -4.41 -1.37
N VAL A 11 2.31 -3.48 -2.25
CA VAL A 11 2.33 -2.03 -2.02
C VAL A 11 0.96 -1.46 -2.33
N PHE A 12 0.40 -0.68 -1.41
CA PHE A 12 -0.86 0.01 -1.57
C PHE A 12 -0.65 1.51 -1.80
N PHE A 13 -1.31 2.05 -2.82
CA PHE A 13 -1.40 3.48 -3.12
C PHE A 13 -2.80 3.98 -2.82
N ILE A 14 -2.97 4.77 -1.76
CA ILE A 14 -4.26 5.18 -1.22
C ILE A 14 -4.48 6.68 -1.43
N SER A 15 -5.67 7.07 -1.90
CA SER A 15 -5.99 8.48 -2.13
C SER A 15 -7.49 8.72 -2.01
N ASP A 16 -7.87 9.89 -1.53
CA ASP A 16 -9.24 10.43 -1.58
C ASP A 16 -9.62 10.92 -3.00
N GLY A 17 -8.63 11.08 -3.87
CA GLY A 17 -8.79 11.33 -5.31
C GLY A 17 -8.45 10.10 -6.16
N THR A 18 -7.70 10.32 -7.23
CA THR A 18 -7.39 9.27 -8.24
C THR A 18 -6.15 8.43 -7.92
N ALA A 19 -5.40 8.75 -6.85
CA ALA A 19 -4.13 8.13 -6.48
C ALA A 19 -2.95 8.27 -7.47
N ILE A 20 -3.08 9.03 -8.56
CA ILE A 20 -1.99 9.29 -9.53
C ILE A 20 -0.74 9.87 -8.86
N THR A 21 -0.93 10.76 -7.88
CA THR A 21 0.17 11.36 -7.11
C THR A 21 0.89 10.32 -6.25
N ALA A 22 0.13 9.48 -5.53
CA ALA A 22 0.67 8.40 -4.70
C ALA A 22 1.47 7.40 -5.55
N GLU A 23 0.89 6.99 -6.69
CA GLU A 23 1.49 6.07 -7.65
C GLU A 23 2.80 6.62 -8.22
N THR A 24 2.80 7.88 -8.70
CA THR A 24 3.99 8.48 -9.34
C THR A 24 5.16 8.59 -8.36
N LEU A 25 4.89 9.05 -7.12
CA LEU A 25 5.91 9.18 -6.08
C LEU A 25 6.41 7.81 -5.62
N GLY A 26 5.48 6.87 -5.44
CA GLY A 26 5.76 5.49 -5.09
C GLY A 26 6.65 4.78 -6.10
N HIS A 27 6.25 4.77 -7.38
CA HIS A 27 7.02 4.16 -8.45
C HIS A 27 8.45 4.70 -8.51
N SER A 28 8.61 6.02 -8.37
CA SER A 28 9.92 6.66 -8.36
C SER A 28 10.79 6.15 -7.21
N LEU A 29 10.22 6.04 -6.00
CA LEU A 29 10.93 5.53 -4.82
C LEU A 29 11.26 4.04 -4.95
N LEU A 30 10.29 3.22 -5.36
CA LEU A 30 10.43 1.76 -5.47
C LEU A 30 11.44 1.35 -6.54
N SER A 31 11.63 2.16 -7.58
CA SER A 31 12.65 1.93 -8.62
C SER A 31 14.08 1.83 -8.08
N GLN A 32 14.33 2.36 -6.87
CA GLN A 32 15.62 2.28 -6.19
C GLN A 32 15.92 0.90 -5.58
N PHE A 33 14.94 -0.03 -5.61
CA PHE A 33 15.03 -1.36 -5.00
C PHE A 33 14.84 -2.48 -6.05
N PRO A 34 15.75 -2.64 -7.03
CA PRO A 34 15.58 -3.58 -8.14
C PRO A 34 15.62 -5.07 -7.74
N GLN A 35 15.99 -5.37 -6.50
CA GLN A 35 16.04 -6.73 -5.95
C GLN A 35 14.71 -7.16 -5.29
N VAL A 36 13.74 -6.24 -5.21
CA VAL A 36 12.42 -6.47 -4.62
C VAL A 36 11.39 -6.50 -5.75
N GLU A 37 10.53 -7.50 -5.72
CA GLU A 37 9.36 -7.61 -6.59
C GLU A 37 8.16 -7.02 -5.85
N PHE A 38 7.49 -6.07 -6.49
CA PHE A 38 6.36 -5.35 -5.88
C PHE A 38 5.06 -5.70 -6.60
N ASP A 39 4.05 -6.13 -5.84
CA ASP A 39 2.66 -6.16 -6.30
C ASP A 39 1.98 -4.85 -5.92
N MET A 40 1.73 -4.00 -6.90
CA MET A 40 1.22 -2.65 -6.68
C MET A 40 -0.30 -2.61 -6.80
N ARG A 41 -0.98 -2.14 -5.75
CA ARG A 41 -2.43 -2.02 -5.68
C ARG A 41 -2.84 -0.58 -5.46
N ILE A 42 -3.73 -0.07 -6.31
CA ILE A 42 -4.19 1.31 -6.28
C ILE A 42 -5.61 1.34 -5.71
N LEU A 43 -5.81 2.11 -4.64
CA LEU A 43 -7.09 2.33 -3.96
C LEU A 43 -7.47 3.81 -4.07
N PRO A 44 -8.16 4.21 -5.16
CA PRO A 44 -8.66 5.57 -5.32
C PRO A 44 -9.98 5.78 -4.55
N TYR A 45 -10.36 7.03 -4.35
CA TYR A 45 -11.62 7.45 -3.72
C TYR A 45 -11.85 6.88 -2.31
N VAL A 46 -10.79 6.78 -1.51
CA VAL A 46 -10.86 6.50 -0.07
C VAL A 46 -11.20 7.79 0.66
N ASP A 47 -12.46 8.21 0.56
CA ASP A 47 -12.96 9.53 1.01
C ASP A 47 -13.94 9.45 2.19
N ASN A 48 -14.18 8.26 2.74
CA ASN A 48 -15.08 8.06 3.88
C ASN A 48 -14.64 6.86 4.74
N GLU A 49 -15.21 6.73 5.94
CA GLU A 49 -14.82 5.68 6.89
C GLU A 49 -15.03 4.27 6.32
N SER A 50 -16.10 4.04 5.55
CA SER A 50 -16.38 2.72 4.96
C SER A 50 -15.28 2.33 3.98
N SER A 51 -14.91 3.21 3.05
CA SER A 51 -13.84 2.92 2.08
C SER A 51 -12.47 2.81 2.76
N ALA A 52 -12.24 3.52 3.87
CA ALA A 52 -11.03 3.37 4.66
C ALA A 52 -10.96 2.00 5.38
N PHE A 53 -12.06 1.53 5.97
CA PHE A 53 -12.12 0.20 6.58
C PHE A 53 -12.00 -0.92 5.54
N ASP A 54 -12.58 -0.75 4.34
CA ASP A 54 -12.39 -1.68 3.23
C ASP A 54 -10.92 -1.76 2.82
N ALA A 55 -10.23 -0.61 2.74
CA ALA A 55 -8.79 -0.56 2.47
C ALA A 55 -7.97 -1.28 3.55
N VAL A 56 -8.28 -1.07 4.84
CA VAL A 56 -7.66 -1.81 5.96
C VAL A 56 -7.86 -3.32 5.79
N GLY A 57 -9.05 -3.75 5.40
CA GLY A 57 -9.34 -5.17 5.11
C GLY A 57 -8.42 -5.74 4.03
N LEU A 58 -8.25 -5.01 2.92
CA LEU A 58 -7.36 -5.42 1.82
C LEU A 58 -5.89 -5.47 2.23
N ILE A 59 -5.43 -4.48 3.01
CA ILE A 59 -4.05 -4.44 3.53
C ILE A 59 -3.81 -5.63 4.46
N ASN A 60 -4.73 -5.88 5.39
CA ASN A 60 -4.63 -6.99 6.33
C ASN A 60 -4.66 -8.35 5.64
N GLN A 61 -5.44 -8.50 4.57
CA GLN A 61 -5.46 -9.71 3.77
C GLN A 61 -4.10 -9.94 3.11
N ALA A 62 -3.53 -8.90 2.46
CA ALA A 62 -2.19 -8.99 1.87
C ALA A 62 -1.13 -9.32 2.93
N ALA A 63 -1.21 -8.75 4.13
CA ALA A 63 -0.29 -9.06 5.22
C ALA A 63 -0.36 -10.52 5.71
N GLN A 64 -1.50 -11.20 5.54
CA GLN A 64 -1.64 -12.62 5.85
C GLN A 64 -1.13 -13.52 4.73
N ASP A 65 -1.34 -13.11 3.49
CA ASP A 65 -0.97 -13.88 2.30
C ASP A 65 0.54 -13.75 2.00
N ASP A 66 1.13 -12.60 2.29
CA ASP A 66 2.54 -12.30 2.04
C ASP A 66 3.42 -12.69 3.23
N ALA A 67 4.67 -13.07 2.94
CA ALA A 67 5.65 -13.37 3.98
C ALA A 67 6.16 -12.12 4.73
N LEU A 68 5.88 -10.93 4.20
CA LEU A 68 6.36 -9.65 4.72
C LEU A 68 5.20 -8.64 4.73
N PRO A 69 5.14 -7.74 5.72
CA PRO A 69 4.10 -6.72 5.77
C PRO A 69 4.06 -5.85 4.50
N PRO A 70 2.88 -5.50 4.00
CA PRO A 70 2.72 -4.65 2.84
C PRO A 70 3.17 -3.21 3.13
N LEU A 71 3.55 -2.48 2.08
CA LEU A 71 3.85 -1.05 2.20
C LEU A 71 2.61 -0.22 1.87
N VAL A 72 2.40 0.90 2.56
CA VAL A 72 1.28 1.81 2.29
C VAL A 72 1.83 3.21 1.99
N PHE A 73 1.41 3.77 0.86
CA PHE A 73 1.63 5.16 0.47
C PHE A 73 0.27 5.82 0.31
N ASP A 74 -0.02 6.83 1.12
CA ASP A 74 -1.27 7.56 1.02
C ASP A 74 -1.06 9.06 0.75
N THR A 75 -2.07 9.66 0.13
CA THR A 75 -2.19 11.12 0.01
C THR A 75 -3.46 11.63 0.69
N LEU A 76 -4.01 10.87 1.65
CA LEU A 76 -5.25 11.25 2.33
C LEU A 76 -5.01 12.57 3.05
N VAL A 77 -5.95 13.52 2.99
CA VAL A 77 -5.84 14.76 3.79
C VAL A 77 -6.55 14.66 5.14
N ASP A 78 -7.60 13.84 5.21
CA ASP A 78 -8.44 13.70 6.40
C ASP A 78 -7.71 12.86 7.47
N PRO A 79 -7.45 13.44 8.67
CA PRO A 79 -6.79 12.72 9.76
C PRO A 79 -7.59 11.51 10.25
N VAL A 80 -8.93 11.55 10.22
CA VAL A 80 -9.77 10.42 10.66
C VAL A 80 -9.57 9.21 9.75
N LEU A 81 -9.53 9.45 8.43
CA LEU A 81 -9.29 8.37 7.47
C LEU A 81 -7.86 7.82 7.61
N ARG A 82 -6.86 8.69 7.83
CA ARG A 82 -5.49 8.22 8.11
C ARG A 82 -5.41 7.39 9.38
N ASP A 83 -6.09 7.79 10.45
CA ASP A 83 -6.11 7.04 11.70
C ASP A 83 -6.71 5.64 11.51
N ILE A 84 -7.76 5.52 10.68
CA ILE A 84 -8.31 4.22 10.28
C ILE A 84 -7.26 3.40 9.50
N ILE A 85 -6.64 3.97 8.47
CA ILE A 85 -5.60 3.27 7.68
C ILE A 85 -4.43 2.79 8.55
N ASN A 86 -4.02 3.60 9.54
CA ASN A 86 -2.94 3.25 10.49
C ASN A 86 -3.28 2.08 11.42
N THR A 87 -4.53 1.60 11.43
CA THR A 87 -4.89 0.36 12.15
C THR A 87 -4.54 -0.92 11.37
N ALA A 88 -4.17 -0.79 10.10
CA ALA A 88 -3.80 -1.93 9.27
C ALA A 88 -2.46 -2.56 9.70
N ALA A 89 -2.32 -3.85 9.43
CA ALA A 89 -1.12 -4.64 9.70
C ALA A 89 -0.05 -4.46 8.60
N ALA A 90 0.34 -3.21 8.35
CA ALA A 90 1.39 -2.80 7.41
C ALA A 90 2.70 -2.42 8.13
#